data_AF-A0A6A3L8I8-F1
#
_entry.id   AF-A0A6A3L8I8-F1
#
_cell.length_a   1.000
_cell.length_b   1.000
_cell.length_c   1.000
_cell.angle_alpha   90.00
_cell.angle_beta   90.00
_cell.angle_gamma   90.00
#
_symmetry.space_group_name_H-M   'P 1'
#
loop_
_entity.id
_entity.type
_entity.pdbx_description
1 polymer ?
#
loop_
_entity_poly.entity_id
_entity_poly.type
_entity_poly.pdbx_seq_one_letter_code
_entity_poly.pdbx_strand_id
1 'polypeptide(L)'
;MWFELVNRNGQPLGPADKLQGPLANVTDFRRALKGSRSSSADLDGVKASLLEVYRDRETYEKRISLAANDSIEGLGKEMETALIVEVPKVWFQLMDGGSLKDPICVPLCHLRVEDLCSAAKAKFGDLLPKTVRASDLKVYQDLKEHGKPAGGTPLSMDSGIEKYGKSRENALIVEVPKIWFQLMDSDAHRAVTGVASVPFSELGRVSDLCAAAKTMYKGSILKDVEASELKVYKNMKVYKDQAEGGLLSADSIVNEHGKTSRSALILEGPAYASLLRKRPGADIRQLVDEDTTKRQKQEKLLRDFEKLTVNEDEFQLEKLHSKQQSEHPIVMTPGMQEFWEGFGDFPPYYFVRMEEVVFWQLIKKLLPHPTKRIVIVGSPGVGKSCFLMLVAFYLACVEKKKVLLIRRVIQKKLSNVVVLFDGQGSYARVTNVPRSWMFKARDEAKGAVILVDGYDQDALGASDGLEPFHVLARRASMTQNTTTPHMWWFYQRGVAMTCYTTRS
;
A
#
# COMPACT_ATOMS: atom_id res chain seq x y z
N MET A 1 3.09 40.25 -30.36
CA MET A 1 4.12 39.23 -30.60
C MET A 1 3.51 37.88 -30.30
N TRP A 2 3.49 36.97 -31.27
CA TRP A 2 3.04 35.60 -31.10
C TRP A 2 4.06 34.77 -30.33
N PHE A 3 3.57 33.93 -29.44
CA PHE A 3 4.38 32.97 -28.70
C PHE A 3 3.60 31.68 -28.45
N GLU A 4 4.34 30.58 -28.27
CA GLU A 4 3.81 29.28 -27.86
C GLU A 4 4.49 28.84 -26.57
N LEU A 5 3.68 28.51 -25.56
CA LEU A 5 4.20 27.90 -24.32
C LEU A 5 4.37 26.41 -24.54
N VAL A 6 5.56 25.89 -24.27
CA VAL A 6 5.85 24.46 -24.33
C VAL A 6 6.37 23.95 -23.00
N ASN A 7 6.15 22.67 -22.72
CA ASN A 7 6.87 21.99 -21.65
C ASN A 7 8.29 21.63 -22.09
N ARG A 8 9.07 21.05 -21.19
CA ARG A 8 10.48 20.68 -21.43
C ARG A 8 10.69 19.60 -22.51
N ASN A 9 9.62 18.93 -22.92
CA ASN A 9 9.61 17.96 -24.03
C ASN A 9 9.13 18.59 -25.34
N GLY A 10 8.88 19.90 -25.38
CA GLY A 10 8.41 20.60 -26.57
C GLY A 10 6.94 20.36 -26.89
N GLN A 11 6.17 19.80 -25.95
CA GLN A 11 4.71 19.68 -26.11
C GLN A 11 4.04 21.01 -25.78
N PRO A 12 3.09 21.47 -26.61
CA PRO A 12 2.34 22.70 -26.36
C PRO A 12 1.56 22.61 -25.04
N LEU A 13 1.62 23.66 -24.22
CA LEU A 13 0.80 23.82 -23.01
C LEU A 13 -0.56 24.48 -23.31
N GLY A 14 -0.77 24.90 -24.56
CA GLY A 14 -1.99 25.52 -25.05
C GLY A 14 -1.80 26.02 -26.48
N PRO A 15 -2.82 26.66 -27.07
CA PRO A 15 -2.67 27.30 -28.38
C PRO A 15 -1.67 28.47 -28.30
N ALA A 16 -1.07 28.80 -29.44
CA ALA A 16 -0.25 30.00 -29.58
C ALA A 16 -1.07 31.26 -29.26
N ASP A 17 -0.45 32.24 -28.64
CA ASP A 17 -1.12 33.43 -28.11
C ASP A 17 -0.32 34.70 -28.42
N LYS A 18 -0.96 35.86 -28.28
CA LYS A 18 -0.36 37.18 -28.55
C LYS A 18 -0.11 37.94 -27.26
N LEU A 19 1.14 38.36 -27.11
CA LEU A 19 1.52 39.34 -26.09
C LEU A 19 1.57 40.75 -26.69
N GLN A 20 1.02 41.73 -25.98
CA GLN A 20 1.10 43.15 -26.31
C GLN A 20 1.91 43.91 -25.26
N GLY A 21 2.59 44.98 -25.68
CA GLY A 21 3.40 45.84 -24.82
C GLY A 21 4.74 46.23 -25.45
N PRO A 22 5.53 47.09 -24.78
CA PRO A 22 6.89 47.41 -25.21
C PRO A 22 7.81 46.20 -24.94
N LEU A 23 8.06 45.43 -26.00
CA LEU A 23 8.84 44.18 -25.96
C LEU A 23 10.19 44.40 -26.63
N ALA A 24 11.10 45.13 -25.99
CA ALA A 24 12.39 45.48 -26.57
C ALA A 24 13.36 44.28 -26.60
N ASN A 25 13.41 43.53 -25.51
CA ASN A 25 14.30 42.38 -25.34
C ASN A 25 13.60 41.21 -24.64
N VAL A 26 14.29 40.08 -24.55
CA VAL A 26 13.80 38.84 -23.91
C VAL A 26 13.37 39.08 -22.45
N THR A 27 14.08 39.92 -21.69
CA THR A 27 13.73 40.20 -20.29
C THR A 27 12.38 40.91 -20.16
N ASP A 28 12.13 41.93 -20.98
CA ASP A 28 10.85 42.64 -21.01
C ASP A 28 9.72 41.71 -21.45
N PHE A 29 9.98 40.84 -22.42
CA PHE A 29 9.03 39.81 -22.84
C PHE A 29 8.69 38.82 -21.73
N ARG A 30 9.67 38.26 -21.04
CA ARG A 30 9.45 37.35 -19.91
C ARG A 30 8.61 38.01 -18.82
N ARG A 31 8.87 39.28 -18.51
CA ARG A 31 8.13 40.08 -17.52
C ARG A 31 6.68 40.29 -17.95
N ALA A 32 6.47 40.74 -19.19
CA ALA A 32 5.14 40.97 -19.75
C ALA A 32 4.32 39.67 -19.86
N LEU A 33 4.95 38.57 -20.29
CA LEU A 33 4.32 37.25 -20.37
C LEU A 33 3.85 36.81 -18.99
N LYS A 34 4.72 36.91 -17.98
CA LYS A 34 4.37 36.55 -16.62
C LYS A 34 3.23 37.42 -16.06
N GLY A 35 3.24 38.73 -16.35
CA GLY A 35 2.15 39.64 -15.99
C GLY A 35 0.82 39.27 -16.66
N SER A 36 0.81 39.03 -17.97
CA SER A 36 -0.40 38.66 -18.73
C SER A 36 -1.04 37.34 -18.28
N ARG A 37 -0.21 36.42 -17.78
CA ARG A 37 -0.60 35.06 -17.38
C ARG A 37 -0.46 34.85 -15.87
N SER A 38 -0.63 35.92 -15.09
CA SER A 38 -0.44 35.89 -13.62
C SER A 38 -1.33 34.85 -12.92
N SER A 39 -2.51 34.57 -13.47
CA SER A 39 -3.47 33.57 -12.97
C SER A 39 -3.37 32.20 -13.67
N SER A 40 -2.46 32.03 -14.63
CA SER A 40 -2.29 30.76 -15.33
C SER A 40 -1.59 29.73 -14.45
N ALA A 41 -2.22 28.55 -14.30
CA ALA A 41 -1.61 27.40 -13.63
C ALA A 41 -0.30 26.94 -14.30
N ASP A 42 -0.08 27.27 -15.58
CA ASP A 42 1.15 26.91 -16.30
C ASP A 42 2.36 27.70 -15.85
N LEU A 43 2.15 28.95 -15.41
CA LEU A 43 3.23 29.85 -15.04
C LEU A 43 3.24 30.15 -13.55
N ASP A 44 2.26 29.70 -12.76
CA ASP A 44 2.20 29.95 -11.32
C ASP A 44 3.50 29.57 -10.61
N GLY A 45 3.98 30.46 -9.73
CA GLY A 45 5.29 30.33 -9.06
C GLY A 45 6.55 30.45 -9.94
N VAL A 46 6.48 30.34 -11.28
CA VAL A 46 7.66 30.42 -12.16
C VAL A 46 8.24 31.83 -12.19
N LYS A 47 9.55 31.96 -11.92
CA LYS A 47 10.28 33.21 -12.15
C LYS A 47 10.42 33.46 -13.65
N ALA A 48 10.12 34.68 -14.08
CA ALA A 48 10.22 35.10 -15.48
C ALA A 48 11.62 34.80 -16.08
N SER A 49 12.69 34.92 -15.30
CA SER A 49 14.08 34.65 -15.72
C SER A 49 14.37 33.20 -16.10
N LEU A 50 13.51 32.25 -15.71
CA LEU A 50 13.67 30.82 -16.01
C LEU A 50 12.94 30.35 -17.25
N LEU A 51 12.15 31.23 -17.88
CA LEU A 51 11.49 30.91 -19.13
C LEU A 51 12.55 30.95 -20.22
N GLU A 52 12.93 29.80 -20.76
CA GLU A 52 13.82 29.77 -21.92
C GLU A 52 13.04 30.21 -23.16
N VAL A 53 13.53 31.24 -23.83
CA VAL A 53 12.87 31.83 -24.99
C VAL A 53 13.71 31.50 -26.22
N TYR A 54 13.05 30.98 -27.24
CA TYR A 54 13.65 30.61 -28.50
C TYR A 54 12.99 31.43 -29.60
N ARG A 55 13.74 31.73 -30.65
CA ARG A 55 13.28 32.54 -31.77
C ARG A 55 12.08 31.88 -32.48
N ASP A 56 12.17 30.57 -32.64
CA ASP A 56 11.26 29.75 -33.44
C ASP A 56 11.41 28.26 -33.04
N ARG A 57 10.66 27.39 -33.72
CA ARG A 57 10.70 25.94 -33.47
C ARG A 57 12.04 25.31 -33.84
N GLU A 58 12.71 25.79 -34.89
CA GLU A 58 13.98 25.25 -35.36
C GLU A 58 15.11 25.50 -34.33
N THR A 59 15.18 26.72 -33.80
CA THR A 59 16.12 27.09 -32.73
C THR A 59 15.81 26.39 -31.42
N TYR A 60 14.53 26.14 -31.12
CA TYR A 60 14.11 25.30 -29.99
C TYR A 60 14.65 23.87 -30.10
N GLU A 61 14.48 23.24 -31.27
CA GLU A 61 14.97 21.87 -31.52
C GLU A 61 16.50 21.78 -31.46
N LYS A 62 17.20 22.83 -31.93
CA LYS A 62 18.66 22.98 -31.80
C LYS A 62 19.13 23.38 -30.39
N ARG A 63 18.21 23.68 -29.47
CA ARG A 63 18.48 24.16 -28.10
C ARG A 63 19.31 25.44 -28.05
N ILE A 64 19.08 26.35 -28.99
CA ILE A 64 19.74 27.67 -29.08
C ILE A 64 18.77 28.72 -28.55
N SER A 65 18.83 29.01 -27.25
CA SER A 65 17.97 30.03 -26.62
C SER A 65 18.52 31.45 -26.81
N LEU A 66 17.62 32.42 -26.73
CA LEU A 66 17.95 33.84 -26.73
C LEU A 66 18.43 34.28 -25.35
N ALA A 67 19.48 35.10 -25.31
CA ALA A 67 19.99 35.68 -24.09
C ALA A 67 19.04 36.77 -23.57
N ALA A 68 19.14 37.09 -22.27
CA ALA A 68 18.22 38.01 -21.58
C ALA A 68 18.13 39.41 -22.22
N ASN A 69 19.22 39.87 -22.85
CA ASN A 69 19.33 41.20 -23.46
C ASN A 69 19.19 41.17 -24.98
N ASP A 70 18.96 40.00 -25.59
CA ASP A 70 18.80 39.90 -27.04
C ASP A 70 17.56 40.68 -27.46
N SER A 71 17.72 41.47 -28.53
CA SER A 71 16.59 42.15 -29.15
C SER A 71 15.64 41.10 -29.74
N ILE A 72 14.36 41.28 -29.45
CA ILE A 72 13.26 40.47 -30.00
C ILE A 72 12.44 41.26 -31.01
N GLU A 73 12.93 42.45 -31.39
CA GLU A 73 12.26 43.30 -32.36
C GLU A 73 12.16 42.58 -33.70
N GLY A 74 10.93 42.52 -34.22
CA GLY A 74 10.63 41.85 -35.49
C GLY A 74 10.42 40.33 -35.41
N LEU A 75 10.60 39.69 -34.25
CA LEU A 75 10.26 38.27 -34.05
C LEU A 75 8.77 38.09 -33.73
N GLY A 76 8.21 36.90 -33.98
CA GLY A 76 6.83 36.56 -33.60
C GLY A 76 5.77 37.48 -34.23
N LYS A 77 5.97 37.91 -35.49
CA LYS A 77 4.98 38.73 -36.21
C LYS A 77 3.75 37.90 -36.62
N GLU A 78 3.98 36.65 -36.98
CA GLU A 78 2.99 35.70 -37.47
C GLU A 78 2.92 34.49 -36.53
N MET A 79 1.85 33.70 -36.64
CA MET A 79 1.64 32.55 -35.74
C MET A 79 2.65 31.44 -36.04
N GLU A 80 3.03 31.30 -37.31
CA GLU A 80 4.00 30.35 -37.85
C GLU A 80 5.43 30.68 -37.44
N THR A 81 5.68 31.95 -37.08
CA THR A 81 6.97 32.47 -36.59
C THR A 81 6.93 32.80 -35.11
N ALA A 82 5.97 32.24 -34.37
CA ALA A 82 5.81 32.44 -32.94
C ALA A 82 7.08 32.04 -32.18
N LEU A 83 7.44 32.83 -31.16
CA LEU A 83 8.53 32.49 -30.26
C LEU A 83 8.13 31.25 -29.46
N ILE A 84 9.05 30.30 -29.29
CA ILE A 84 8.83 29.16 -28.40
C ILE A 84 9.32 29.53 -27.01
N VAL A 85 8.46 29.35 -26.01
CA VAL A 85 8.77 29.65 -24.61
C VAL A 85 8.65 28.38 -23.80
N GLU A 86 9.80 27.84 -23.38
CA GLU A 86 9.84 26.64 -22.55
C GLU A 86 9.61 27.00 -21.07
N VAL A 87 8.61 26.34 -20.48
CA VAL A 87 8.31 26.46 -19.06
C VAL A 87 9.08 25.38 -18.30
N PRO A 88 9.80 25.71 -17.20
CA PRO A 88 10.58 24.77 -16.40
C PRO A 88 9.68 23.89 -15.51
N LYS A 89 8.78 23.12 -16.12
CA LYS A 89 7.95 22.15 -15.42
C LYS A 89 8.70 20.85 -15.22
N VAL A 90 8.65 20.32 -14.00
CA VAL A 90 9.33 19.09 -13.60
C VAL A 90 8.29 18.04 -13.22
N TRP A 91 8.44 16.85 -13.80
CA TRP A 91 7.69 15.67 -13.44
C TRP A 91 8.31 14.98 -12.23
N PHE A 92 7.50 14.69 -11.22
CA PHE A 92 7.90 13.89 -10.07
C PHE A 92 6.75 13.01 -9.56
N GLN A 93 7.11 11.96 -8.82
CA GLN A 93 6.20 11.07 -8.11
C GLN A 93 6.50 11.08 -6.63
N LEU A 94 5.45 11.13 -5.81
CA LEU A 94 5.58 10.94 -4.37
C LEU A 94 5.60 9.44 -4.04
N MET A 95 6.61 9.01 -3.28
CA MET A 95 6.74 7.67 -2.73
C MET A 95 6.42 7.70 -1.24
N ASP A 96 5.34 7.03 -0.84
CA ASP A 96 4.86 6.96 0.53
C ASP A 96 4.77 5.50 1.00
N GLY A 97 5.82 5.01 1.67
CA GLY A 97 5.86 3.67 2.26
C GLY A 97 5.61 2.53 1.28
N GLY A 98 6.18 2.63 0.08
CA GLY A 98 6.00 1.64 -1.00
C GLY A 98 4.80 1.92 -1.90
N SER A 99 3.95 2.91 -1.58
CA SER A 99 2.92 3.40 -2.48
C SER A 99 3.48 4.54 -3.34
N LEU A 100 3.63 4.28 -4.64
CA LEU A 100 3.86 5.34 -5.63
C LEU A 100 2.54 6.04 -5.95
N LYS A 101 2.55 7.37 -5.93
CA LYS A 101 1.45 8.19 -6.46
C LYS A 101 1.64 8.44 -7.96
N ASP A 102 0.57 8.86 -8.62
CA ASP A 102 0.63 9.24 -10.03
C ASP A 102 1.65 10.38 -10.24
N PRO A 103 2.43 10.36 -11.34
CA PRO A 103 3.34 11.44 -11.67
C PRO A 103 2.58 12.76 -11.84
N ILE A 104 3.10 13.80 -11.20
CA ILE A 104 2.59 15.15 -11.29
C ILE A 104 3.68 16.03 -11.91
N CYS A 105 3.24 16.97 -12.74
CA CYS A 105 4.10 17.99 -13.33
C CYS A 105 3.89 19.31 -12.59
N VAL A 106 4.96 19.90 -12.06
CA VAL A 106 4.90 21.19 -11.37
C VAL A 106 5.89 22.19 -11.95
N PRO A 107 5.51 23.46 -12.11
CA PRO A 107 6.46 24.54 -12.35
C PRO A 107 7.38 24.73 -11.14
N LEU A 108 8.66 25.01 -11.36
CA LEU A 108 9.60 25.33 -10.27
C LEU A 108 10.17 26.75 -10.37
N CYS A 109 10.46 27.32 -9.20
CA CYS A 109 11.10 28.62 -9.02
C CYS A 109 12.59 28.62 -9.38
N HIS A 110 13.25 27.46 -9.27
CA HIS A 110 14.56 27.09 -9.84
C HIS A 110 14.58 25.58 -10.09
N LEU A 111 15.44 25.12 -10.99
CA LEU A 111 15.64 23.69 -11.25
C LEU A 111 16.61 23.08 -10.21
N ARG A 112 16.24 23.17 -8.92
CA ARG A 112 16.99 22.57 -7.81
C ARG A 112 16.12 21.60 -7.01
N VAL A 113 16.78 20.70 -6.29
CA VAL A 113 16.11 19.72 -5.41
C VAL A 113 15.30 20.42 -4.32
N GLU A 114 15.82 21.48 -3.70
CA GLU A 114 15.12 22.24 -2.65
C GLU A 114 13.77 22.81 -3.11
N ASP A 115 13.73 23.42 -4.30
CA ASP A 115 12.48 23.96 -4.88
C ASP A 115 11.48 22.84 -5.17
N LEU A 116 11.95 21.68 -5.66
CA LEU A 116 11.11 20.51 -5.90
C LEU A 116 10.51 19.98 -4.60
N CYS A 117 11.30 19.88 -3.53
CA CYS A 117 10.82 19.46 -2.22
C CYS A 117 9.77 20.43 -1.66
N SER A 118 9.97 21.73 -1.84
CA SER A 118 9.02 22.76 -1.43
C SER A 118 7.72 22.67 -2.21
N ALA A 119 7.80 22.48 -3.52
CA ALA A 119 6.64 22.26 -4.39
C ALA A 119 5.91 20.96 -4.05
N ALA A 120 6.62 19.87 -3.78
CA ALA A 120 6.05 18.60 -3.34
C ALA A 120 5.32 18.74 -2.01
N LYS A 121 5.91 19.44 -1.03
CA LYS A 121 5.27 19.70 0.25
C LYS A 121 4.01 20.56 0.09
N ALA A 122 4.04 21.59 -0.75
CA ALA A 122 2.86 22.40 -1.03
C ALA A 122 1.75 21.57 -1.71
N LYS A 123 2.12 20.70 -2.67
CA LYS A 123 1.16 19.89 -3.44
C LYS A 123 0.54 18.75 -2.63
N PHE A 124 1.32 18.15 -1.73
CA PHE A 124 0.91 17.00 -0.91
C PHE A 124 0.79 17.36 0.58
N GLY A 125 0.55 18.64 0.89
CA GLY A 125 0.49 19.14 2.27
C GLY A 125 -0.58 18.45 3.13
N ASP A 126 -1.67 17.98 2.54
CA ASP A 126 -2.72 17.24 3.25
C ASP A 126 -2.27 15.82 3.65
N LEU A 127 -1.31 15.24 2.93
CA LEU A 127 -0.77 13.91 3.21
C LEU A 127 0.47 13.97 4.13
N LEU A 128 1.16 15.10 4.17
CA LEU A 128 2.39 15.29 4.93
C LEU A 128 2.09 16.02 6.25
N PRO A 129 2.44 15.43 7.42
CA PRO A 129 2.34 16.11 8.68
C PRO A 129 3.10 17.45 8.66
N LYS A 130 2.58 18.46 9.39
CA LYS A 130 3.22 19.78 9.50
C LYS A 130 4.67 19.70 9.97
N THR A 131 5.00 18.68 10.75
CA THR A 131 6.34 18.40 11.30
C THR A 131 7.36 17.96 10.26
N VAL A 132 6.94 17.39 9.12
CA VAL A 132 7.84 17.03 8.03
C VAL A 132 8.17 18.28 7.23
N ARG A 133 9.43 18.72 7.25
CA ARG A 133 9.91 19.87 6.47
C ARG A 133 10.17 19.43 5.03
N ALA A 134 10.14 20.40 4.10
CA ALA A 134 10.51 20.13 2.71
C ALA A 134 11.93 19.57 2.62
N SER A 135 12.85 20.09 3.44
CA SER A 135 14.23 19.63 3.57
C SER A 135 14.39 18.19 4.07
N ASP A 136 13.34 17.57 4.60
CA ASP A 136 13.40 16.19 5.08
C ASP A 136 13.06 15.18 3.95
N LEU A 137 12.49 15.65 2.84
CA LEU A 137 12.16 14.83 1.68
C LEU A 137 13.43 14.41 0.94
N LYS A 138 13.47 13.15 0.49
CA LYS A 138 14.59 12.61 -0.28
C LYS A 138 14.23 12.52 -1.75
N VAL A 139 15.08 13.07 -2.62
CA VAL A 139 14.81 13.09 -4.06
C VAL A 139 15.77 12.17 -4.77
N TYR A 140 15.24 11.29 -5.61
CA TYR A 140 15.98 10.37 -6.45
C TYR A 140 15.76 10.72 -7.91
N GLN A 141 16.79 10.50 -8.73
CA GLN A 141 16.73 10.82 -10.16
C GLN A 141 15.61 10.08 -10.91
N ASP A 142 15.33 8.84 -10.51
CA ASP A 142 14.27 8.00 -11.08
C ASP A 142 13.95 6.81 -10.14
N LEU A 143 12.97 6.01 -10.55
CA LEU A 143 12.54 4.81 -9.81
C LEU A 143 13.61 3.71 -9.75
N LYS A 144 14.50 3.63 -10.75
CA LYS A 144 15.56 2.62 -10.81
C LYS A 144 16.63 2.90 -9.76
N GLU A 145 17.01 4.17 -9.61
CA GLU A 145 17.96 4.63 -8.60
C GLU A 145 17.40 4.37 -7.20
N HIS A 146 16.17 4.81 -6.94
CA HIS A 146 15.50 4.57 -5.67
C HIS A 146 15.42 3.06 -5.33
N GLY A 147 15.10 2.22 -6.33
CA GLY A 147 14.93 0.78 -6.16
C GLY A 147 16.21 -0.06 -6.03
N LYS A 148 17.40 0.55 -5.95
CA LYS A 148 18.66 -0.20 -5.79
C LYS A 148 18.68 -1.00 -4.47
N PRO A 149 19.28 -2.21 -4.44
CA PRO A 149 19.32 -3.05 -3.24
C PRO A 149 19.99 -2.41 -2.02
N ALA A 150 20.94 -1.49 -2.24
CA ALA A 150 21.63 -0.76 -1.19
C ALA A 150 20.83 0.46 -0.65
N GLY A 151 19.64 0.72 -1.21
CA GLY A 151 19.00 2.03 -1.16
C GLY A 151 19.72 2.97 -2.14
N GLY A 152 18.98 3.58 -3.07
CA GLY A 152 19.58 4.56 -4.00
C GLY A 152 20.31 5.69 -3.28
N THR A 153 21.15 6.41 -4.01
CA THR A 153 21.73 7.65 -3.49
C THR A 153 20.78 8.81 -3.81
N PRO A 154 20.18 9.47 -2.80
CA PRO A 154 19.38 10.66 -3.04
C PRO A 154 20.27 11.81 -3.53
N LEU A 155 19.70 12.69 -4.36
CA LEU A 155 20.32 13.91 -4.81
C LEU A 155 20.47 14.88 -3.62
N SER A 156 21.60 15.58 -3.56
CA SER A 156 21.82 16.64 -2.56
C SER A 156 20.85 17.81 -2.81
N MET A 157 20.45 18.52 -1.75
CA MET A 157 19.52 19.66 -1.83
C MET A 157 19.98 20.77 -2.77
N ASP A 158 21.30 20.97 -2.88
CA ASP A 158 21.91 21.98 -3.74
C ASP A 158 22.06 21.52 -5.21
N SER A 159 21.70 20.26 -5.51
CA SER A 159 21.89 19.71 -6.85
C SER A 159 20.92 20.31 -7.85
N GLY A 160 21.45 20.66 -9.03
CA GLY A 160 20.64 20.96 -10.21
C GLY A 160 19.90 19.72 -10.72
N ILE A 161 18.64 19.90 -11.14
CA ILE A 161 17.79 18.84 -11.68
C ILE A 161 17.44 19.05 -13.17
N GLU A 162 18.25 19.81 -13.89
CA GLU A 162 18.05 20.17 -15.30
C GLU A 162 18.04 18.95 -16.22
N LYS A 163 18.70 17.85 -15.85
CA LYS A 163 18.68 16.61 -16.64
C LYS A 163 17.52 15.68 -16.32
N TYR A 164 16.78 15.92 -15.23
CA TYR A 164 15.78 14.98 -14.69
C TYR A 164 14.35 15.50 -14.82
N GLY A 165 13.36 14.60 -14.66
CA GLY A 165 11.94 14.98 -14.58
C GLY A 165 11.38 15.62 -15.84
N LYS A 166 11.96 15.34 -17.02
CA LYS A 166 11.53 15.94 -18.28
C LYS A 166 10.20 15.36 -18.75
N SER A 167 9.98 14.06 -18.55
CA SER A 167 8.76 13.35 -18.94
C SER A 167 8.12 12.58 -17.79
N ARG A 168 6.91 12.07 -18.03
CA ARG A 168 6.16 11.26 -17.07
C ARG A 168 6.87 9.95 -16.72
N GLU A 169 7.57 9.36 -17.69
CA GLU A 169 8.30 8.09 -17.57
C GLU A 169 9.62 8.26 -16.82
N ASN A 170 10.22 9.45 -16.93
CA ASN A 170 11.49 9.82 -16.29
C ASN A 170 11.26 10.80 -15.13
N ALA A 171 10.14 10.66 -14.44
CA ALA A 171 9.79 11.48 -13.29
C ALA A 171 10.76 11.23 -12.12
N LEU A 172 11.15 12.29 -11.40
CA LEU A 172 11.93 12.15 -10.17
C LEU A 172 11.08 11.46 -9.10
N ILE A 173 11.72 10.72 -8.19
CA ILE A 173 11.03 10.13 -7.04
C ILE A 173 11.29 10.99 -5.82
N VAL A 174 10.23 11.49 -5.19
CA VAL A 174 10.28 12.22 -3.91
C VAL A 174 9.78 11.27 -2.83
N GLU A 175 10.71 10.74 -2.04
CA GLU A 175 10.43 9.84 -0.92
C GLU A 175 10.14 10.63 0.35
N VAL A 176 9.08 10.22 1.03
CA VAL A 176 8.70 10.75 2.34
C VAL A 176 9.45 9.96 3.42
N PRO A 177 10.27 10.62 4.27
CA PRO A 177 10.94 9.95 5.37
C PRO A 177 9.91 9.40 6.35
N LYS A 178 10.14 8.18 6.82
CA LYS A 178 9.25 7.49 7.75
C LYS A 178 9.98 7.02 8.98
N ILE A 179 9.23 7.01 10.08
CA ILE A 179 9.63 6.34 11.30
C ILE A 179 8.66 5.21 11.62
N TRP A 180 9.21 4.06 11.97
CA TRP A 180 8.49 2.86 12.30
C TRP A 180 8.37 2.71 13.82
N PHE A 181 7.17 2.39 14.29
CA PHE A 181 6.90 2.19 15.70
C PHE A 181 5.84 1.12 15.96
N GLN A 182 5.78 0.63 17.19
CA GLN A 182 4.78 -0.34 17.66
C GLN A 182 4.19 0.11 18.99
N LEU A 183 2.87 0.09 19.10
CA LEU A 183 2.16 0.43 20.34
C LEU A 183 2.10 -0.78 21.27
N MET A 184 2.44 -0.58 22.54
CA MET A 184 2.37 -1.59 23.61
C MET A 184 1.44 -1.12 24.72
N ASP A 185 0.72 -2.08 25.31
CA ASP A 185 -0.08 -1.90 26.51
C ASP A 185 0.82 -2.04 27.75
N SER A 186 0.75 -1.07 28.67
CA SER A 186 1.58 -1.06 29.88
C SER A 186 1.34 -2.22 30.83
N ASP A 187 0.13 -2.78 30.86
CA ASP A 187 -0.25 -3.82 31.84
C ASP A 187 -0.07 -5.22 31.25
N ALA A 188 -0.48 -5.40 30.00
CA ALA A 188 -0.37 -6.67 29.33
C ALA A 188 1.04 -6.93 28.76
N HIS A 189 1.88 -5.89 28.64
CA HIS A 189 3.13 -5.90 27.90
C HIS A 189 2.99 -6.52 26.50
N ARG A 190 1.83 -6.31 25.88
CA ARG A 190 1.45 -6.86 24.57
C ARG A 190 1.31 -5.75 23.55
N ALA A 191 1.67 -6.07 22.32
CA ALA A 191 1.48 -5.17 21.20
C ALA A 191 -0.02 -4.94 20.95
N VAL A 192 -0.45 -3.69 21.00
CA VAL A 192 -1.82 -3.27 20.71
C VAL A 192 -2.04 -3.13 19.21
N THR A 193 -0.97 -2.82 18.47
CA THR A 193 -0.96 -2.70 17.01
C THR A 193 0.18 -3.51 16.39
N GLY A 194 0.05 -3.81 15.10
CA GLY A 194 1.20 -4.18 14.29
C GLY A 194 2.21 -3.01 14.21
N VAL A 195 3.40 -3.30 13.70
CA VAL A 195 4.40 -2.25 13.44
C VAL A 195 3.85 -1.30 12.38
N ALA A 196 3.68 -0.03 12.77
CA ALA A 196 3.16 1.03 11.93
C ALA A 196 4.29 1.99 11.56
N SER A 197 4.05 2.85 10.56
CA SER A 197 4.95 3.95 10.25
C SER A 197 4.20 5.23 9.98
N VAL A 198 4.78 6.34 10.42
CA VAL A 198 4.29 7.70 10.16
C VAL A 198 5.36 8.50 9.42
N PRO A 199 4.97 9.42 8.52
CA PRO A 199 5.91 10.41 8.00
C PRO A 199 6.56 11.17 9.15
N PHE A 200 7.88 11.31 9.11
CA PHE A 200 8.63 11.84 10.24
C PHE A 200 9.91 12.53 9.81
N SER A 201 10.21 13.66 10.45
CA SER A 201 11.44 14.42 10.20
C SER A 201 12.66 13.69 10.77
N GLU A 202 13.80 13.74 10.08
CA GLU A 202 15.06 13.22 10.64
C GLU A 202 15.51 14.00 11.89
N LEU A 203 15.06 15.25 12.06
CA LEU A 203 15.28 16.04 13.26
C LEU A 203 14.07 16.03 14.22
N GLY A 204 13.09 15.15 13.98
CA GLY A 204 11.90 15.04 14.81
C GLY A 204 12.23 14.54 16.21
N ARG A 205 11.54 15.10 17.20
CA ARG A 205 11.67 14.74 18.62
C ARG A 205 10.71 13.60 18.99
N VAL A 206 10.97 12.94 20.10
CA VAL A 206 10.07 11.93 20.67
C VAL A 206 8.65 12.48 20.87
N SER A 207 8.52 13.72 21.33
CA SER A 207 7.22 14.40 21.46
C SER A 207 6.47 14.52 20.12
N ASP A 208 7.16 14.82 19.03
CA ASP A 208 6.58 14.85 17.68
C ASP A 208 6.10 13.46 17.25
N LEU A 209 6.84 12.40 17.62
CA LEU A 209 6.47 11.02 17.33
C LEU A 209 5.19 10.62 18.08
N CYS A 210 5.10 10.96 19.35
CA CYS A 210 3.91 10.72 20.16
C CYS A 210 2.69 11.47 19.60
N ALA A 211 2.86 12.73 19.18
CA ALA A 211 1.80 13.51 18.55
C ALA A 211 1.35 12.93 17.20
N ALA A 212 2.31 12.45 16.38
CA ALA A 212 2.03 11.79 15.11
C ALA A 212 1.28 10.46 15.32
N ALA A 213 1.70 9.64 16.29
CA ALA A 213 1.02 8.42 16.67
C ALA A 213 -0.41 8.68 17.19
N LYS A 214 -0.59 9.68 18.07
CA LYS A 214 -1.92 10.11 18.53
C LYS A 214 -2.80 10.55 17.37
N THR A 215 -2.25 11.28 16.40
CA THR A 215 -3.01 11.68 15.20
C THR A 215 -3.45 10.47 14.37
N MET A 216 -2.56 9.50 14.15
CA MET A 216 -2.87 8.27 13.43
C MET A 216 -3.96 7.42 14.12
N TYR A 217 -3.96 7.37 15.46
CA TYR A 217 -4.89 6.56 16.24
C TYR A 217 -5.94 7.38 17.01
N LYS A 218 -6.18 8.63 16.60
CA LYS A 218 -7.10 9.57 17.27
C LYS A 218 -8.52 9.03 17.41
N GLY A 219 -8.96 8.20 16.46
CA GLY A 219 -10.29 7.59 16.45
C GLY A 219 -10.38 6.20 17.11
N SER A 220 -9.30 5.70 17.71
CA SER A 220 -9.24 4.32 18.22
C SER A 220 -8.56 4.23 19.59
N ILE A 221 -7.37 3.62 19.64
CA ILE A 221 -6.68 3.19 20.86
C ILE A 221 -6.15 4.40 21.65
N LEU A 222 -5.78 5.49 20.96
CA LEU A 222 -5.24 6.71 21.57
C LEU A 222 -6.26 7.84 21.69
N LYS A 223 -7.57 7.52 21.63
CA LYS A 223 -8.63 8.55 21.65
C LYS A 223 -8.60 9.40 22.91
N ASP A 224 -8.44 8.77 24.07
CA ASP A 224 -8.50 9.40 25.39
C ASP A 224 -7.12 9.45 26.08
N VAL A 225 -6.04 9.25 25.31
CA VAL A 225 -4.66 9.23 25.80
C VAL A 225 -3.95 10.51 25.37
N GLU A 226 -3.29 11.19 26.30
CA GLU A 226 -2.46 12.34 25.96
C GLU A 226 -1.12 11.93 25.35
N ALA A 227 -0.64 12.69 24.36
CA ALA A 227 0.62 12.33 23.68
C ALA A 227 1.80 12.31 24.67
N SER A 228 1.75 13.12 25.73
CA SER A 228 2.72 13.15 26.83
C SER A 228 2.68 11.93 27.74
N GLU A 229 1.61 11.13 27.70
CA GLU A 229 1.47 9.90 28.51
C GLU A 229 2.14 8.70 27.84
N LEU A 230 2.58 8.85 26.59
CA LEU A 230 3.27 7.80 25.84
C LEU A 230 4.76 7.78 26.20
N LYS A 231 5.24 6.61 26.62
CA LYS A 231 6.65 6.33 26.86
C LYS A 231 7.27 5.70 25.62
N VAL A 232 8.44 6.19 25.22
CA VAL A 232 9.10 5.72 23.99
C VAL A 232 10.41 5.02 24.30
N TYR A 233 10.54 3.78 23.84
CA TYR A 233 11.74 2.97 23.99
C TYR A 233 12.40 2.74 22.64
N LYS A 234 13.74 2.65 22.65
CA LYS A 234 14.57 2.51 21.45
C LYS A 234 14.22 1.28 20.60
N ASN A 235 13.90 0.16 21.25
CA ASN A 235 13.55 -1.09 20.59
C ASN A 235 12.91 -2.09 21.58
N MET A 236 12.42 -3.22 21.05
CA MET A 236 11.75 -4.27 21.83
C MET A 236 12.64 -4.93 22.88
N LYS A 237 13.95 -5.06 22.64
CA LYS A 237 14.88 -5.68 23.60
C LYS A 237 14.97 -4.82 24.86
N VAL A 238 15.22 -3.53 24.66
CA VAL A 238 15.28 -2.53 25.72
C VAL A 238 13.97 -2.44 26.50
N TYR A 239 12.82 -2.52 25.82
CA TYR A 239 11.52 -2.54 26.46
C TYR A 239 11.31 -3.75 27.38
N LYS A 240 11.70 -4.95 26.91
CA LYS A 240 11.57 -6.20 27.68
C LYS A 240 12.53 -6.29 28.86
N ASP A 241 13.77 -5.84 28.65
CA ASP A 241 14.82 -5.91 29.65
C ASP A 241 14.65 -4.82 30.73
N GLN A 242 13.72 -3.87 30.53
CA GLN A 242 13.51 -2.69 31.39
C GLN A 242 14.84 -1.99 31.74
N ALA A 243 15.79 -2.01 30.80
CA ALA A 243 17.15 -1.58 31.05
C ALA A 243 17.22 -0.06 31.25
N GLU A 244 17.90 0.38 32.31
CA GLU A 244 18.18 1.79 32.58
C GLU A 244 18.94 2.41 31.38
N GLY A 245 18.44 3.54 30.83
CA GLY A 245 18.96 4.19 29.62
C GLY A 245 18.23 3.83 28.32
N GLY A 246 17.18 3.01 28.41
CA GLY A 246 16.36 2.56 27.30
C GLY A 246 15.20 3.45 26.87
N LEU A 247 14.69 4.23 27.83
CA LEU A 247 13.61 5.19 27.66
C LEU A 247 14.16 6.47 27.04
N LEU A 248 13.54 6.92 25.96
CA LEU A 248 13.89 8.17 25.30
C LEU A 248 13.12 9.33 25.95
N SER A 249 13.83 10.43 26.21
CA SER A 249 13.21 11.66 26.70
C SER A 249 12.39 12.32 25.59
N ALA A 250 11.33 13.05 25.96
CA ALA A 250 10.45 13.76 25.03
C ALA A 250 11.19 14.72 24.08
N ASP A 251 12.34 15.24 24.52
CA ASP A 251 13.17 16.20 23.77
C ASP A 251 14.28 15.54 22.95
N SER A 252 14.48 14.22 23.08
CA SER A 252 15.49 13.49 22.32
C SER A 252 15.11 13.40 20.84
N ILE A 253 16.11 13.55 19.96
CA ILE A 253 15.95 13.32 18.52
C ILE A 253 15.89 11.81 18.26
N VAL A 254 15.00 11.37 17.38
CA VAL A 254 14.74 9.93 17.13
C VAL A 254 15.61 9.34 16.00
N ASN A 255 16.56 10.12 15.48
CA ASN A 255 17.30 9.91 14.21
C ASN A 255 18.06 8.57 14.04
N GLU A 256 18.33 7.84 15.13
CA GLU A 256 19.03 6.55 15.09
C GLU A 256 18.12 5.33 15.12
N HIS A 257 16.82 5.50 15.38
CA HIS A 257 15.89 4.39 15.65
C HIS A 257 14.65 4.47 14.76
N GLY A 258 13.96 3.34 14.57
CA GLY A 258 12.73 3.32 13.78
C GLY A 258 12.91 3.49 12.27
N LYS A 259 14.11 3.33 11.71
CA LYS A 259 14.32 3.44 10.24
C LYS A 259 13.65 2.31 9.44
N THR A 260 13.44 1.16 10.06
CA THR A 260 12.84 -0.02 9.43
C THR A 260 11.83 -0.65 10.37
N SER A 261 10.95 -1.51 9.85
CA SER A 261 10.01 -2.28 10.68
C SER A 261 10.71 -3.18 11.71
N ARG A 262 11.95 -3.62 11.44
CA ARG A 262 12.77 -4.43 12.37
C ARG A 262 13.42 -3.61 13.48
N SER A 263 13.66 -2.33 13.22
CA SER A 263 14.23 -1.37 14.17
C SER A 263 13.18 -0.44 14.76
N ALA A 264 11.90 -0.83 14.72
CA ALA A 264 10.78 -0.02 15.17
C ALA A 264 10.91 0.37 16.64
N LEU A 265 10.56 1.63 16.93
CA LEU A 265 10.46 2.13 18.30
C LEU A 265 9.24 1.54 19.00
N ILE A 266 9.31 1.45 20.33
CA ILE A 266 8.19 0.96 21.13
C ILE A 266 7.54 2.15 21.83
N LEU A 267 6.26 2.36 21.56
CA LEU A 267 5.43 3.35 22.23
C LEU A 267 4.55 2.62 23.25
N GLU A 268 4.88 2.71 24.52
CA GLU A 268 4.02 2.23 25.59
C GLU A 268 3.02 3.32 25.96
N GLY A 269 1.74 2.98 25.99
CA GLY A 269 0.71 3.87 26.54
C GLY A 269 0.00 3.25 27.75
N PRO A 270 -0.94 3.99 28.36
CA PRO A 270 -1.61 3.56 29.57
C PRO A 270 -2.42 2.28 29.35
N ALA A 271 -2.73 1.59 30.45
CA ALA A 271 -3.54 0.37 30.49
C ALA A 271 -4.83 0.47 29.66
N TYR A 272 -4.82 0.00 28.41
CA TYR A 272 -5.93 0.19 27.48
C TYR A 272 -7.16 -0.67 27.88
N ALA A 273 -6.93 -1.73 28.66
CA ALA A 273 -7.99 -2.56 29.26
C ALA A 273 -8.89 -1.79 30.25
N SER A 274 -8.41 -0.71 30.85
CA SER A 274 -9.15 0.09 31.83
C SER A 274 -10.00 1.21 31.19
N LEU A 275 -9.63 1.68 30.00
CA LEU A 275 -10.33 2.75 29.27
C LEU A 275 -11.59 2.25 28.55
N LEU A 276 -11.67 0.95 28.21
CA LEU A 276 -12.87 0.35 27.61
C LEU A 276 -13.99 0.02 28.62
N ARG A 277 -13.76 0.13 29.94
CA ARG A 277 -14.71 -0.29 30.99
C ARG A 277 -15.50 0.82 31.68
N LYS A 278 -15.27 2.10 31.39
CA LYS A 278 -16.03 3.18 32.05
C LYS A 278 -17.26 3.58 31.24
N ARG A 279 -18.37 2.85 31.42
CA ARG A 279 -19.71 3.47 31.35
C ARG A 279 -20.08 3.97 32.74
N PRO A 280 -20.63 5.19 32.89
CA PRO A 280 -21.06 5.70 34.18
C PRO A 280 -22.42 5.12 34.57
N GLY A 281 -22.51 4.64 35.82
CA GLY A 281 -23.73 4.58 36.62
C GLY A 281 -24.65 3.38 36.41
N ALA A 282 -24.48 2.32 37.20
CA ALA A 282 -25.59 1.57 37.81
C ALA A 282 -25.07 0.72 38.97
N ASP A 283 -25.82 0.73 40.06
CA ASP A 283 -25.48 0.25 41.39
C ASP A 283 -24.90 -1.18 41.47
N ILE A 284 -23.81 -1.27 42.22
CA ILE A 284 -23.12 -2.49 42.62
C ILE A 284 -23.92 -3.09 43.77
N ARG A 285 -24.76 -4.10 43.50
CA ARG A 285 -25.15 -5.14 44.50
C ARG A 285 -25.96 -6.34 43.98
N GLN A 286 -26.22 -6.48 42.68
CA GLN A 286 -27.01 -7.64 42.17
C GLN A 286 -26.36 -8.47 41.05
N LEU A 287 -25.07 -8.27 40.72
CA LEU A 287 -24.41 -8.96 39.60
C LEU A 287 -23.43 -10.08 40.00
N VAL A 288 -23.56 -10.67 41.19
CA VAL A 288 -22.60 -11.71 41.62
C VAL A 288 -22.99 -13.12 41.12
N ASP A 289 -24.26 -13.38 40.82
CA ASP A 289 -24.70 -14.74 40.44
C ASP A 289 -25.02 -14.94 38.94
N GLU A 290 -25.17 -13.88 38.14
CA GLU A 290 -25.35 -14.02 36.68
C GLU A 290 -24.04 -14.02 35.86
N ASP A 291 -22.93 -13.53 36.44
CA ASP A 291 -21.69 -13.26 35.69
C ASP A 291 -20.81 -14.51 35.50
N THR A 292 -20.98 -15.54 36.33
CA THR A 292 -20.29 -16.84 36.15
C THR A 292 -20.83 -17.63 34.95
N THR A 293 -22.14 -17.54 34.67
CA THR A 293 -22.75 -18.24 33.52
C THR A 293 -22.57 -17.47 32.20
N LYS A 294 -22.48 -16.14 32.23
CA LYS A 294 -22.24 -15.30 31.04
C LYS A 294 -20.75 -15.24 30.64
N ARG A 295 -19.80 -15.28 31.58
CA ARG A 295 -18.35 -15.31 31.26
C ARG A 295 -17.91 -16.52 30.43
N GLN A 296 -18.48 -17.70 30.68
CA GLN A 296 -18.16 -18.89 29.86
C GLN A 296 -18.76 -18.84 28.45
N LYS A 297 -19.82 -18.04 28.23
CA LYS A 297 -20.53 -17.97 26.94
C LYS A 297 -19.83 -17.06 25.91
N GLN A 298 -18.98 -16.13 26.34
CA GLN A 298 -18.36 -15.11 25.47
C GLN A 298 -16.91 -15.42 25.04
N GLU A 299 -16.38 -16.62 25.34
CA GLU A 299 -14.96 -16.95 25.14
C GLU A 299 -14.57 -17.69 23.85
N LYS A 300 -15.48 -18.19 22.99
CA LYS A 300 -15.07 -18.84 21.72
C LYS A 300 -15.59 -18.06 20.50
N LEU A 301 -14.73 -17.91 19.50
CA LEU A 301 -14.96 -17.18 18.25
C LEU A 301 -15.88 -17.94 17.29
N LEU A 302 -15.83 -19.28 17.29
CA LEU A 302 -16.51 -20.17 16.34
C LEU A 302 -17.47 -21.10 17.11
N ARG A 303 -18.66 -20.61 17.47
CA ARG A 303 -19.66 -21.37 18.28
C ARG A 303 -20.95 -21.70 17.53
N ASP A 304 -21.39 -20.83 16.62
CA ASP A 304 -22.69 -20.93 15.97
C ASP A 304 -22.53 -21.68 14.64
N PHE A 305 -22.53 -23.01 14.71
CA PHE A 305 -22.43 -23.85 13.53
C PHE A 305 -23.78 -23.95 12.82
N GLU A 306 -23.80 -23.48 11.58
CA GLU A 306 -24.93 -23.57 10.66
C GLU A 306 -24.77 -24.80 9.77
N LYS A 307 -25.88 -25.42 9.39
CA LYS A 307 -25.88 -26.54 8.45
C LYS A 307 -25.47 -26.05 7.06
N LEU A 308 -24.51 -26.73 6.44
CA LEU A 308 -24.11 -26.43 5.07
C LEU A 308 -25.13 -27.01 4.08
N THR A 309 -25.62 -26.17 3.17
CA THR A 309 -26.67 -26.51 2.19
C THR A 309 -26.19 -26.53 0.74
N VAL A 310 -24.90 -26.29 0.49
CA VAL A 310 -24.34 -26.23 -0.87
C VAL A 310 -24.29 -27.62 -1.50
N ASN A 311 -24.73 -27.73 -2.76
CA ASN A 311 -24.75 -28.99 -3.49
C ASN A 311 -23.32 -29.44 -3.85
N GLU A 312 -23.02 -30.73 -3.63
CA GLU A 312 -21.73 -31.36 -3.97
C GLU A 312 -21.37 -31.26 -5.45
N ASP A 313 -22.35 -31.10 -6.34
CA ASP A 313 -22.13 -30.86 -7.78
C ASP A 313 -21.39 -29.55 -8.08
N GLU A 314 -21.43 -28.57 -7.18
CA GLU A 314 -20.81 -27.25 -7.38
C GLU A 314 -19.28 -27.25 -7.18
N PHE A 315 -18.72 -28.27 -6.53
CA PHE A 315 -17.30 -28.32 -6.14
C PHE A 315 -16.63 -29.67 -6.39
N GLN A 316 -16.94 -30.31 -7.53
CA GLN A 316 -16.44 -31.64 -7.91
C GLN A 316 -15.00 -31.61 -8.46
N LEU A 317 -14.01 -31.48 -7.58
CA LEU A 317 -12.60 -31.42 -7.97
C LEU A 317 -12.10 -32.67 -8.73
N GLU A 318 -12.62 -33.85 -8.41
CA GLU A 318 -12.28 -35.11 -9.09
C GLU A 318 -12.80 -35.18 -10.54
N LYS A 319 -13.85 -34.41 -10.86
CA LYS A 319 -14.44 -34.37 -12.20
C LYS A 319 -14.00 -33.16 -13.01
N LEU A 320 -13.04 -32.37 -12.53
CA LEU A 320 -12.55 -31.20 -13.28
C LEU A 320 -11.98 -31.57 -14.64
N HIS A 321 -11.25 -32.69 -14.75
CA HIS A 321 -10.66 -33.13 -16.01
C HIS A 321 -11.74 -33.42 -17.07
N SER A 322 -12.76 -34.21 -16.71
CA SER A 322 -13.86 -34.52 -17.64
C SER A 322 -14.70 -33.28 -17.95
N LYS A 323 -14.91 -32.39 -16.98
CA LYS A 323 -15.65 -31.14 -17.18
C LYS A 323 -14.91 -30.16 -18.08
N GLN A 324 -13.58 -30.05 -17.94
CA GLN A 324 -12.73 -29.20 -18.78
C GLN A 324 -12.73 -29.65 -20.24
N GLN A 325 -12.83 -30.97 -20.49
CA GLN A 325 -12.90 -31.57 -21.83
C GLN A 325 -14.29 -31.49 -22.48
N SER A 326 -15.31 -31.04 -21.76
CA SER A 326 -16.68 -30.92 -22.30
C SER A 326 -16.84 -29.68 -23.19
N GLU A 327 -17.88 -29.66 -24.01
CA GLU A 327 -18.24 -28.51 -24.86
C GLU A 327 -18.49 -27.22 -24.06
N HIS A 328 -18.88 -27.37 -22.78
CA HIS A 328 -19.15 -26.27 -21.86
C HIS A 328 -18.44 -26.49 -20.51
N PRO A 329 -17.17 -26.05 -20.37
CA PRO A 329 -16.35 -26.20 -19.17
C PRO A 329 -16.75 -25.22 -18.05
N ILE A 330 -18.06 -25.07 -17.81
CA ILE A 330 -18.65 -24.18 -16.82
C ILE A 330 -19.43 -25.01 -15.80
N VAL A 331 -19.16 -24.77 -14.51
CA VAL A 331 -19.93 -25.31 -13.39
C VAL A 331 -20.86 -24.22 -12.87
N MET A 332 -22.12 -24.56 -12.66
CA MET A 332 -23.09 -23.68 -12.00
C MET A 332 -22.79 -23.69 -10.50
N THR A 333 -22.71 -22.52 -9.88
CA THR A 333 -22.32 -22.39 -8.47
C THR A 333 -23.27 -21.49 -7.65
N PRO A 334 -24.60 -21.69 -7.72
CA PRO A 334 -25.58 -20.84 -7.02
C PRO A 334 -25.52 -20.99 -5.49
N GLY A 335 -25.33 -22.20 -4.96
CA GLY A 335 -25.22 -22.42 -3.52
C GLY A 335 -23.92 -21.84 -2.95
N MET A 336 -22.81 -21.92 -3.68
CA MET A 336 -21.57 -21.24 -3.29
C MET A 336 -21.70 -19.72 -3.37
N GLN A 337 -22.41 -19.18 -4.36
CA GLN A 337 -22.69 -17.75 -4.44
C GLN A 337 -23.47 -17.27 -3.23
N GLU A 338 -24.59 -17.93 -2.90
CA GLU A 338 -25.41 -17.62 -1.72
C GLU A 338 -24.59 -17.73 -0.43
N PHE A 339 -23.77 -18.78 -0.30
CA PHE A 339 -22.89 -18.96 0.85
C PHE A 339 -21.89 -17.80 1.00
N TRP A 340 -21.34 -17.28 -0.09
CA TRP A 340 -20.31 -16.24 -0.03
C TRP A 340 -20.86 -14.80 -0.11
N GLU A 341 -22.17 -14.63 -0.26
CA GLU A 341 -22.82 -13.32 -0.38
C GLU A 341 -22.54 -12.44 0.85
N GLY A 342 -21.88 -11.30 0.65
CA GLY A 342 -21.48 -10.40 1.73
C GLY A 342 -20.21 -10.82 2.50
N PHE A 343 -19.56 -11.92 2.09
CA PHE A 343 -18.32 -12.46 2.69
C PHE A 343 -17.14 -12.51 1.69
N GLY A 344 -17.18 -11.64 0.68
CA GLY A 344 -16.19 -11.57 -0.39
C GLY A 344 -16.64 -12.19 -1.71
N ASP A 345 -17.90 -12.62 -1.77
CA ASP A 345 -18.66 -13.09 -2.92
C ASP A 345 -18.02 -14.25 -3.69
N PHE A 346 -18.86 -14.95 -4.46
CA PHE A 346 -18.45 -16.02 -5.37
C PHE A 346 -19.32 -15.96 -6.63
N PRO A 347 -18.75 -16.15 -7.84
CA PRO A 347 -19.54 -16.00 -9.06
C PRO A 347 -20.63 -17.10 -9.17
N PRO A 348 -21.78 -16.83 -9.81
CA PRO A 348 -22.81 -17.83 -10.11
C PRO A 348 -22.36 -18.92 -11.08
N TYR A 349 -21.30 -18.66 -11.84
CA TYR A 349 -20.74 -19.55 -12.86
C TYR A 349 -19.24 -19.62 -12.69
N TYR A 350 -18.70 -20.83 -12.67
CA TYR A 350 -17.27 -21.08 -12.52
C TYR A 350 -16.71 -21.77 -13.77
N PHE A 351 -15.78 -21.08 -14.45
CA PHE A 351 -15.10 -21.62 -15.63
C PHE A 351 -13.89 -22.47 -15.20
N VAL A 352 -13.92 -23.77 -15.54
CA VAL A 352 -12.87 -24.72 -15.19
C VAL A 352 -11.68 -24.58 -16.12
N ARG A 353 -10.51 -24.28 -15.55
CA ARG A 353 -9.26 -24.12 -16.32
C ARG A 353 -8.43 -25.40 -16.31
N MET A 354 -7.61 -25.59 -17.35
CA MET A 354 -6.73 -26.76 -17.42
C MET A 354 -5.67 -26.76 -16.31
N GLU A 355 -5.19 -25.57 -15.93
CA GLU A 355 -4.25 -25.37 -14.84
C GLU A 355 -4.82 -25.88 -13.50
N GLU A 356 -6.12 -25.73 -13.27
CA GLU A 356 -6.79 -26.15 -12.04
C GLU A 356 -6.89 -27.67 -11.92
N VAL A 357 -7.06 -28.36 -13.06
CA VAL A 357 -6.99 -29.83 -13.13
C VAL A 357 -5.62 -30.31 -12.66
N VAL A 358 -4.55 -29.67 -13.14
CA VAL A 358 -3.16 -30.00 -12.76
C VAL A 358 -2.87 -29.63 -11.30
N PHE A 359 -3.31 -28.45 -10.85
CA PHE A 359 -3.11 -28.01 -9.47
C PHE A 359 -3.84 -28.89 -8.48
N TRP A 360 -5.05 -29.36 -8.80
CA TRP A 360 -5.77 -30.27 -7.93
C TRP A 360 -5.00 -31.59 -7.71
N GLN A 361 -4.46 -32.19 -8.78
CA GLN A 361 -3.65 -33.40 -8.66
C GLN A 361 -2.42 -33.18 -7.76
N LEU A 362 -1.77 -32.01 -7.88
CA LEU A 362 -0.63 -31.64 -7.06
C LEU A 362 -1.03 -31.40 -5.59
N ILE A 363 -2.10 -30.64 -5.35
CA ILE A 363 -2.62 -30.33 -4.01
C ILE A 363 -3.00 -31.61 -3.30
N LYS A 364 -3.78 -32.48 -3.94
CA LYS A 364 -4.21 -33.77 -3.38
C LYS A 364 -3.03 -34.62 -2.92
N LYS A 365 -1.93 -34.64 -3.70
CA LYS A 365 -0.71 -35.39 -3.35
C LYS A 365 0.09 -34.76 -2.20
N LEU A 366 0.11 -33.43 -2.12
CA LEU A 366 0.98 -32.71 -1.17
C LEU A 366 0.32 -32.39 0.17
N LEU A 367 -1.01 -32.22 0.19
CA LEU A 367 -1.78 -31.86 1.37
C LEU A 367 -1.60 -32.82 2.57
N PRO A 368 -1.44 -34.15 2.39
CA PRO A 368 -1.19 -35.07 3.51
C PRO A 368 0.16 -34.86 4.20
N HIS A 369 1.10 -34.12 3.59
CA HIS A 369 2.43 -33.91 4.15
C HIS A 369 2.46 -32.65 5.05
N PRO A 370 2.56 -32.78 6.38
CA PRO A 370 2.38 -31.66 7.32
C PRO A 370 3.49 -30.59 7.24
N THR A 371 4.62 -30.91 6.61
CA THR A 371 5.76 -29.99 6.42
C THR A 371 5.73 -29.25 5.08
N LYS A 372 4.82 -29.63 4.17
CA LYS A 372 4.71 -29.03 2.84
C LYS A 372 3.65 -27.93 2.88
N ARG A 373 4.02 -26.76 2.38
CA ARG A 373 3.11 -25.64 2.19
C ARG A 373 2.98 -25.37 0.70
N ILE A 374 1.76 -25.13 0.25
CA ILE A 374 1.43 -24.93 -1.16
C ILE A 374 1.08 -23.46 -1.38
N VAL A 375 1.70 -22.82 -2.37
CA VAL A 375 1.41 -21.42 -2.71
C VAL A 375 0.97 -21.34 -4.16
N ILE A 376 -0.23 -20.81 -4.37
CA ILE A 376 -0.84 -20.54 -5.68
C ILE A 376 -0.62 -19.07 -6.02
N VAL A 377 0.08 -18.82 -7.12
CA VAL A 377 0.44 -17.49 -7.64
C VAL A 377 -0.14 -17.30 -9.04
N GLY A 378 -0.37 -16.06 -9.43
CA GLY A 378 -0.90 -15.71 -10.74
C GLY A 378 -1.43 -14.29 -10.75
N SER A 379 -1.67 -13.75 -11.94
CA SER A 379 -2.09 -12.35 -12.11
C SER A 379 -3.39 -12.02 -11.35
N PRO A 380 -3.70 -10.74 -11.09
CA PRO A 380 -5.01 -10.35 -10.56
C PRO A 380 -6.16 -10.83 -11.46
N GLY A 381 -7.28 -11.24 -10.87
CA GLY A 381 -8.50 -11.64 -11.61
C GLY A 381 -8.51 -13.05 -12.21
N VAL A 382 -7.43 -13.83 -12.07
CA VAL A 382 -7.29 -15.13 -12.75
C VAL A 382 -8.01 -16.31 -12.09
N GLY A 383 -8.72 -16.08 -10.98
CA GLY A 383 -9.54 -17.12 -10.32
C GLY A 383 -8.89 -17.85 -9.13
N LYS A 384 -7.69 -17.47 -8.68
CA LYS A 384 -6.97 -18.14 -7.56
C LYS A 384 -7.81 -18.33 -6.30
N SER A 385 -8.45 -17.26 -5.84
CA SER A 385 -9.29 -17.26 -4.64
C SER A 385 -10.49 -18.18 -4.83
N CYS A 386 -11.14 -18.12 -6.00
CA CYS A 386 -12.28 -18.97 -6.33
C CYS A 386 -11.89 -20.46 -6.33
N PHE A 387 -10.76 -20.81 -6.95
CA PHE A 387 -10.24 -22.17 -6.92
C PHE A 387 -9.94 -22.65 -5.48
N LEU A 388 -9.36 -21.79 -4.64
CA LEU A 388 -9.11 -22.12 -3.23
C LEU A 388 -10.41 -22.33 -2.44
N MET A 389 -11.48 -21.59 -2.74
CA MET A 389 -12.80 -21.85 -2.14
C MET A 389 -13.33 -23.23 -2.54
N LEU A 390 -13.20 -23.63 -3.81
CA LEU A 390 -13.60 -24.97 -4.27
C LEU A 390 -12.82 -26.06 -3.52
N VAL A 391 -11.52 -25.87 -3.31
CA VAL A 391 -10.68 -26.75 -2.47
C VAL A 391 -11.22 -26.84 -1.04
N ALA A 392 -11.60 -25.71 -0.43
CA ALA A 392 -12.16 -25.71 0.93
C ALA A 392 -13.44 -26.54 1.02
N PHE A 393 -14.37 -26.33 0.08
CA PHE A 393 -15.65 -27.04 0.03
C PHE A 393 -15.47 -28.53 -0.24
N TYR A 394 -14.63 -28.91 -1.20
CA TYR A 394 -14.35 -30.31 -1.48
C TYR A 394 -13.75 -31.02 -0.26
N LEU A 395 -12.76 -30.41 0.41
CA LEU A 395 -12.14 -31.00 1.59
C LEU A 395 -13.14 -31.14 2.75
N ALA A 396 -14.03 -30.17 2.94
CA ALA A 396 -15.03 -30.20 3.99
C ALA A 396 -16.18 -31.18 3.71
N CYS A 397 -16.70 -31.16 2.48
CA CYS A 397 -17.94 -31.85 2.14
C CYS A 397 -17.71 -33.25 1.58
N VAL A 398 -16.67 -33.45 0.78
CA VAL A 398 -16.39 -34.74 0.14
C VAL A 398 -15.42 -35.55 1.00
N GLU A 399 -14.30 -34.94 1.40
CA GLU A 399 -13.28 -35.62 2.22
C GLU A 399 -13.60 -35.62 3.72
N LYS A 400 -14.69 -34.94 4.13
CA LYS A 400 -15.15 -34.82 5.52
C LYS A 400 -14.06 -34.34 6.49
N LYS A 401 -13.17 -33.48 6.02
CA LYS A 401 -12.08 -32.89 6.82
C LYS A 401 -12.53 -31.60 7.47
N LYS A 402 -12.02 -31.32 8.66
CA LYS A 402 -12.14 -30.00 9.28
C LYS A 402 -11.28 -29.01 8.49
N VAL A 403 -11.84 -27.87 8.08
CA VAL A 403 -11.14 -26.88 7.24
C VAL A 403 -11.30 -25.49 7.83
N LEU A 404 -10.19 -24.82 8.11
CA LEU A 404 -10.15 -23.41 8.49
C LEU A 404 -9.72 -22.58 7.28
N LEU A 405 -10.61 -21.72 6.81
CA LEU A 405 -10.36 -20.78 5.73
C LEU A 405 -10.27 -19.35 6.29
N ILE A 406 -9.14 -18.69 6.04
CA ILE A 406 -8.89 -17.30 6.43
C ILE A 406 -8.74 -16.47 5.17
N ARG A 407 -9.65 -15.52 4.95
CA ARG A 407 -9.74 -14.73 3.72
C ARG A 407 -9.68 -13.24 4.01
N ARG A 408 -8.85 -12.51 3.27
CA ARG A 408 -8.86 -11.05 3.27
C ARG A 408 -9.73 -10.51 2.14
N VAL A 409 -10.81 -9.82 2.48
CA VAL A 409 -11.73 -9.20 1.52
C VAL A 409 -11.39 -7.71 1.37
N ILE A 410 -11.38 -7.17 0.14
CA ILE A 410 -10.97 -5.78 -0.13
C ILE A 410 -12.17 -4.85 -0.38
N GLN A 411 -13.36 -5.40 -0.64
CA GLN A 411 -14.55 -4.61 -0.91
C GLN A 411 -15.26 -4.16 0.39
N LYS A 412 -15.63 -2.88 0.45
CA LYS A 412 -16.53 -2.21 1.44
C LYS A 412 -16.33 -2.63 2.91
N LYS A 413 -15.46 -1.93 3.66
CA LYS A 413 -15.33 -1.99 5.14
C LYS A 413 -15.04 -3.37 5.78
N LEU A 414 -14.99 -4.46 5.03
CA LEU A 414 -14.69 -5.80 5.53
C LEU A 414 -13.17 -6.04 5.58
N SER A 415 -12.66 -6.56 6.70
CA SER A 415 -11.20 -6.78 6.90
C SER A 415 -10.77 -8.22 6.63
N ASN A 416 -11.13 -9.14 7.53
CA ASN A 416 -10.83 -10.56 7.42
C ASN A 416 -12.10 -11.39 7.70
N VAL A 417 -12.31 -12.41 6.88
CA VAL A 417 -13.37 -13.40 7.00
C VAL A 417 -12.71 -14.71 7.43
N VAL A 418 -13.26 -15.33 8.46
CA VAL A 418 -12.84 -16.65 8.94
C VAL A 418 -14.01 -17.59 8.81
N VAL A 419 -13.80 -18.72 8.16
CA VAL A 419 -14.78 -19.80 8.02
C VAL A 419 -14.15 -21.08 8.52
N LEU A 420 -14.83 -21.75 9.44
CA LEU A 420 -14.48 -23.08 9.92
C LEU A 420 -15.55 -24.06 9.50
N PHE A 421 -15.18 -24.97 8.60
CA PHE A 421 -15.98 -26.16 8.31
C PHE A 421 -15.58 -27.27 9.28
N ASP A 422 -16.55 -27.94 9.87
CA ASP A 422 -16.31 -29.02 10.84
C ASP A 422 -16.01 -30.39 10.20
N GLY A 423 -16.29 -30.54 8.90
CA GLY A 423 -16.18 -31.80 8.16
C GLY A 423 -17.39 -32.72 8.34
N GLN A 424 -18.39 -32.32 9.12
CA GLN A 424 -19.62 -33.07 9.40
C GLN A 424 -20.85 -32.45 8.73
N GLY A 425 -20.64 -31.50 7.81
CA GLY A 425 -21.70 -30.82 7.08
C GLY A 425 -22.21 -29.56 7.79
N SER A 426 -21.42 -28.98 8.70
CA SER A 426 -21.73 -27.69 9.31
C SER A 426 -20.54 -26.73 9.25
N TYR A 427 -20.80 -25.44 9.44
CA TYR A 427 -19.78 -24.41 9.40
C TYR A 427 -20.06 -23.29 10.39
N ALA A 428 -19.01 -22.67 10.90
CA ALA A 428 -19.08 -21.40 11.61
C ALA A 428 -18.33 -20.35 10.78
N ARG A 429 -18.90 -19.15 10.61
CA ARG A 429 -18.26 -18.06 9.87
C ARG A 429 -18.35 -16.74 10.62
N VAL A 430 -17.29 -15.94 10.55
CA VAL A 430 -17.21 -14.63 11.19
C VAL A 430 -16.51 -13.63 10.27
N THR A 431 -17.06 -12.42 10.16
CA THR A 431 -16.48 -11.28 9.43
C THR A 431 -15.78 -10.29 10.34
N ASN A 432 -14.96 -9.42 9.75
CA ASN A 432 -14.28 -8.33 10.45
C ASN A 432 -13.37 -8.80 11.58
N VAL A 433 -12.87 -10.03 11.47
CA VAL A 433 -12.04 -10.65 12.52
C VAL A 433 -10.71 -9.89 12.58
N PRO A 434 -10.35 -9.29 13.72
CA PRO A 434 -9.03 -8.68 13.88
C PRO A 434 -7.92 -9.71 13.68
N ARG A 435 -6.78 -9.31 13.10
CA ARG A 435 -5.65 -10.24 12.89
C ARG A 435 -5.16 -10.90 14.18
N SER A 436 -5.23 -10.19 15.31
CA SER A 436 -4.86 -10.72 16.63
C SER A 436 -5.71 -11.94 17.06
N TRP A 437 -6.89 -12.13 16.47
CA TRP A 437 -7.79 -13.24 16.79
C TRP A 437 -7.57 -14.46 15.89
N MET A 438 -6.65 -14.41 14.93
CA MET A 438 -6.33 -15.56 14.06
C MET A 438 -5.73 -16.73 14.86
N PHE A 439 -4.93 -16.45 15.89
CA PHE A 439 -4.43 -17.49 16.80
C PHE A 439 -5.56 -18.19 17.55
N LYS A 440 -6.57 -17.42 17.97
CA LYS A 440 -7.76 -17.95 18.65
C LYS A 440 -8.60 -18.80 17.70
N ALA A 441 -8.84 -18.32 16.47
CA ALA A 441 -9.51 -19.09 15.43
C ALA A 441 -8.81 -20.44 15.17
N ARG A 442 -7.47 -20.43 15.16
CA ARG A 442 -6.64 -21.64 14.98
C ARG A 442 -6.69 -22.59 16.17
N ASP A 443 -6.63 -22.06 17.38
CA ASP A 443 -6.73 -22.89 18.59
C ASP A 443 -8.09 -23.61 18.65
N GLU A 444 -9.16 -22.89 18.29
CA GLU A 444 -10.52 -23.47 18.16
C GLU A 444 -10.64 -24.43 16.97
N ALA A 445 -9.88 -24.19 15.90
CA ALA A 445 -9.80 -25.04 14.72
C ALA A 445 -8.70 -26.10 14.78
N LYS A 446 -8.24 -26.52 15.97
CA LYS A 446 -7.25 -27.61 16.11
C LYS A 446 -7.61 -28.81 15.24
N GLY A 447 -6.60 -29.32 14.53
CA GLY A 447 -6.71 -30.43 13.58
C GLY A 447 -7.24 -30.06 12.19
N ALA A 448 -7.57 -28.79 11.93
CA ALA A 448 -8.09 -28.38 10.63
C ALA A 448 -6.99 -28.23 9.57
N VAL A 449 -7.33 -28.49 8.31
CA VAL A 449 -6.57 -28.04 7.16
C VAL A 449 -6.73 -26.52 7.04
N ILE A 450 -5.63 -25.80 6.89
CA ILE A 450 -5.61 -24.34 6.98
C ILE A 450 -5.33 -23.72 5.61
N LEU A 451 -6.31 -22.97 5.12
CA LEU A 451 -6.31 -22.32 3.81
C LEU A 451 -6.30 -20.80 4.00
N VAL A 452 -5.44 -20.09 3.29
CA VAL A 452 -5.28 -18.63 3.42
C VAL A 452 -5.46 -17.95 2.06
N ASP A 453 -6.28 -16.91 2.01
CA ASP A 453 -6.59 -16.16 0.78
C ASP A 453 -6.36 -14.65 0.95
N GLY A 454 -5.80 -14.01 -0.09
CA GLY A 454 -5.73 -12.54 -0.20
C GLY A 454 -4.58 -11.87 0.56
N TYR A 455 -3.60 -12.65 1.05
CA TYR A 455 -2.38 -12.14 1.70
C TYR A 455 -1.16 -12.29 0.78
N ASP A 456 -0.17 -11.43 0.97
CA ASP A 456 1.17 -11.59 0.37
C ASP A 456 2.00 -12.51 1.28
N GLN A 457 2.93 -13.28 0.70
CA GLN A 457 3.80 -14.18 1.46
C GLN A 457 4.64 -13.39 2.48
N ASP A 458 5.08 -12.18 2.13
CA ASP A 458 5.84 -11.30 3.02
C ASP A 458 5.00 -10.72 4.16
N ALA A 459 3.66 -10.80 4.04
CA ALA A 459 2.72 -10.43 5.10
C ALA A 459 2.40 -11.60 6.06
N LEU A 460 2.94 -12.80 5.81
CA LEU A 460 2.76 -13.99 6.64
C LEU A 460 3.90 -14.08 7.67
N GLY A 461 3.87 -13.19 8.66
CA GLY A 461 4.76 -13.29 9.81
C GLY A 461 4.31 -14.37 10.80
N ALA A 462 5.27 -15.02 11.47
CA ALA A 462 4.98 -15.95 12.58
C ALA A 462 4.19 -15.30 13.73
N SER A 463 4.22 -13.96 13.82
CA SER A 463 3.50 -13.15 14.81
C SER A 463 2.03 -12.87 14.48
N ASP A 464 1.56 -13.18 13.27
CA ASP A 464 0.26 -12.73 12.77
C ASP A 464 -0.82 -13.81 12.79
N GLY A 465 -0.48 -15.03 13.24
CA GLY A 465 -1.41 -16.14 13.34
C GLY A 465 -1.91 -16.65 11.99
N LEU A 466 -1.18 -16.36 10.91
CA LEU A 466 -1.47 -16.85 9.55
C LEU A 466 -0.55 -18.01 9.13
N GLU A 467 0.54 -18.25 9.87
CA GLU A 467 1.36 -19.45 9.76
C GLU A 467 1.17 -20.38 10.99
N PRO A 468 1.31 -21.70 10.84
CA PRO A 468 1.54 -22.45 9.59
C PRO A 468 0.26 -22.58 8.75
N PHE A 469 0.36 -22.58 7.43
CA PHE A 469 -0.76 -22.84 6.51
C PHE A 469 -0.45 -24.04 5.61
N HIS A 470 -1.50 -24.65 5.05
CA HIS A 470 -1.36 -25.76 4.10
C HIS A 470 -1.41 -25.25 2.66
N VAL A 471 -2.34 -24.34 2.35
CA VAL A 471 -2.47 -23.73 1.01
C VAL A 471 -2.70 -22.23 1.12
N LEU A 472 -1.98 -21.46 0.31
CA LEU A 472 -2.09 -20.00 0.20
C LEU A 472 -2.42 -19.59 -1.24
N ALA A 473 -3.52 -18.86 -1.43
CA ALA A 473 -3.77 -18.11 -2.65
C ALA A 473 -3.18 -16.70 -2.52
N ARG A 474 -2.00 -16.50 -3.12
CA ARG A 474 -1.21 -15.27 -2.95
C ARG A 474 -1.83 -14.11 -3.71
N ARG A 475 -1.81 -12.93 -3.10
CA ARG A 475 -2.05 -11.67 -3.81
C ARG A 475 -0.82 -11.26 -4.61
N ALA A 476 -0.95 -11.04 -5.90
CA ALA A 476 0.14 -10.48 -6.70
C ALA A 476 0.37 -9.01 -6.31
N SER A 477 1.56 -8.71 -5.78
CA SER A 477 2.20 -7.39 -5.90
C SER A 477 3.04 -7.43 -7.18
N MET A 478 3.06 -6.33 -7.94
CA MET A 478 3.74 -6.25 -9.22
C MET A 478 5.26 -6.10 -8.99
N THR A 479 5.90 -7.17 -8.53
CA THR A 479 7.36 -7.28 -8.40
C THR A 479 7.79 -8.63 -8.96
N GLN A 480 8.19 -8.63 -10.24
CA GLN A 480 8.95 -9.73 -10.82
C GLN A 480 10.31 -9.76 -10.13
N ASN A 481 10.49 -10.62 -9.14
CA ASN A 481 11.81 -11.06 -8.67
C ASN A 481 11.65 -12.30 -7.79
N THR A 482 11.66 -13.48 -8.42
CA THR A 482 12.07 -14.71 -7.72
C THR A 482 12.84 -15.60 -8.70
N THR A 483 14.15 -15.60 -8.55
CA THR A 483 15.08 -16.58 -9.10
C THR A 483 14.87 -17.93 -8.39
N THR A 484 14.73 -18.96 -9.23
CA THR A 484 14.46 -20.43 -9.09
C THR A 484 15.15 -21.23 -7.96
N PRO A 485 14.66 -22.45 -7.56
CA PRO A 485 14.61 -23.65 -8.44
C PRO A 485 13.38 -24.58 -8.37
N HIS A 486 13.18 -25.29 -9.50
CA HIS A 486 12.11 -26.24 -9.88
C HIS A 486 10.75 -25.63 -10.23
N MET A 487 10.73 -24.86 -11.32
CA MET A 487 9.51 -24.32 -11.93
C MET A 487 9.35 -25.00 -13.30
N TRP A 488 8.33 -25.85 -13.45
CA TRP A 488 7.92 -26.36 -14.76
C TRP A 488 7.07 -25.29 -15.43
N TRP A 489 7.61 -24.69 -16.49
CA TRP A 489 6.89 -23.74 -17.33
C TRP A 489 6.09 -24.54 -18.36
N PHE A 490 4.77 -24.40 -18.37
CA PHE A 490 3.96 -24.73 -19.55
C PHE A 490 3.26 -23.47 -20.03
N TYR A 491 3.62 -23.06 -21.23
CA TYR A 491 3.15 -21.86 -21.91
C TYR A 491 2.13 -22.29 -22.96
N GLN A 492 0.88 -21.84 -22.86
CA GLN A 492 0.06 -21.53 -24.05
C GLN A 492 -1.15 -20.66 -23.67
N ARG A 493 -1.12 -19.41 -24.18
CA ARG A 493 -2.17 -18.36 -24.19
C ARG A 493 -2.53 -17.68 -22.86
N GLY A 494 -1.69 -16.70 -22.49
CA GLY A 494 -2.14 -15.34 -22.17
C GLY A 494 -2.39 -14.96 -20.71
N VAL A 495 -2.52 -15.91 -19.79
CA VAL A 495 -2.65 -15.64 -18.35
C VAL A 495 -2.05 -16.81 -17.56
N ALA A 496 -0.94 -16.59 -16.84
CA ALA A 496 -0.27 -17.64 -16.09
C ALA A 496 -0.74 -17.70 -14.62
N MET A 497 -1.19 -18.88 -14.20
CA MET A 497 -1.27 -19.28 -12.79
C MET A 497 -0.17 -20.33 -12.56
N THR A 498 0.53 -20.30 -11.43
CA THR A 498 1.64 -21.19 -11.10
C THR A 498 1.52 -21.63 -9.64
N CYS A 499 1.85 -22.89 -9.34
CA CYS A 499 1.84 -23.43 -8.00
C CYS A 499 3.25 -23.91 -7.62
N TYR A 500 3.74 -23.57 -6.42
CA TYR A 500 5.01 -24.09 -5.90
C TYR A 500 4.91 -24.49 -4.43
N THR A 501 5.89 -25.28 -3.99
CA THR A 501 6.01 -25.73 -2.61
C THR A 501 7.14 -25.01 -1.89
N THR A 502 6.92 -24.58 -0.66
CA THR A 502 7.99 -24.10 0.22
C THR A 502 8.35 -25.16 1.26
N ARG A 503 9.65 -25.24 1.64
CA ARG A 503 10.10 -26.00 2.81
C ARG A 503 10.07 -25.06 4.02
N SER A 504 9.65 -25.60 5.17
CA SER A 504 9.65 -24.92 6.47
C SER A 504 11.03 -24.46 6.89
#